data_AF-A0A6B0GGY3-F1
#
_entry.id   AF-A0A6B0GGY3-F1
#
_cell.length_a   1.000
_cell.length_b   1.000
_cell.length_c   1.000
_cell.angle_alpha   90.00
_cell.angle_beta   90.00
_cell.angle_gamma   90.00
#
_symmetry.space_group_name_H-M   'P 1'
#
loop_
_entity.id
_entity.type
_entity.pdbx_description
1 polymer ?
#
loop_
_entity_poly.entity_id
_entity_poly.type
_entity_poly.pdbx_seq_one_letter_code
_entity_poly.pdbx_strand_id
1 'polypeptide(L)' 'MREDIDTPPQRETETQEGSLFAWPRFELDYTVEPYDDAPDLYTFYPHDASDEEIITQWISADEEAIVDVTAVR' A
#
# COMPACT_ATOMS: atom_id res chain seq x y z
N MET A 1 34.19 33.71 15.05
CA MET A 1 34.50 32.41 14.43
C MET A 1 33.15 31.72 14.27
N ARG A 2 32.81 31.32 13.05
CA ARG A 2 31.43 31.07 12.59
C ARG A 2 30.77 29.92 13.36
N GLU A 3 29.51 30.11 13.72
CA GLU A 3 28.60 29.05 14.13
C GLU A 3 28.32 28.19 12.89
N ASP A 4 28.82 26.96 12.89
CA ASP A 4 28.43 25.89 11.95
C ASP A 4 26.96 25.57 12.20
N ILE A 5 26.07 26.27 11.49
CA ILE A 5 24.70 25.83 11.28
C ILE A 5 24.79 24.65 10.31
N ASP A 6 24.98 23.45 10.86
CA ASP A 6 24.72 22.20 10.14
C ASP A 6 23.22 22.21 9.83
N THR A 7 22.89 22.74 8.66
CA THR A 7 21.54 22.71 8.13
C THR A 7 21.24 21.24 7.89
N PRO A 8 20.30 20.61 8.62
CA PRO A 8 19.93 19.23 8.35
C PRO A 8 19.51 19.16 6.88
N PRO A 9 19.90 18.11 6.13
CA PRO A 9 19.49 17.97 4.74
C PRO A 9 17.97 18.09 4.73
N GLN A 10 17.47 19.13 4.07
CA GLN A 10 16.05 19.27 3.82
C GLN A 10 15.70 18.01 3.04
N ARG A 11 15.09 17.02 3.71
CA ARG A 11 14.33 16.01 3.00
C ARG A 11 13.27 16.84 2.30
N GLU A 12 13.49 17.04 1.02
CA GLU A 12 12.45 17.44 0.09
C GLU A 12 11.39 16.35 0.23
N THR A 13 10.47 16.52 1.16
CA THR A 13 9.13 15.95 1.05
C THR A 13 8.52 16.71 -0.13
N GLU A 14 9.00 16.35 -1.32
CA GLU A 14 8.29 16.55 -2.55
C GLU A 14 7.04 15.70 -2.37
N THR A 15 6.02 16.30 -1.75
CA THR A 15 4.66 15.78 -1.78
C THR A 15 4.31 15.82 -3.24
N GLN A 16 4.62 14.73 -3.93
CA GLN A 16 4.29 14.50 -5.31
C GLN A 16 2.78 14.29 -5.35
N GLU A 17 2.02 15.38 -5.18
CA GLU A 17 0.60 15.51 -5.52
C GLU A 17 0.40 15.48 -7.05
N GLY A 18 1.33 14.84 -7.77
CA GLY A 18 1.23 14.47 -9.16
C GLY A 18 0.24 13.34 -9.29
N SER A 19 -1.04 13.67 -9.20
CA SER A 19 -2.16 12.81 -9.58
C SER A 19 -2.09 11.40 -8.96
N LEU A 20 -2.32 11.30 -7.64
CA LEU A 20 -2.70 10.01 -7.01
C LEU A 20 -3.92 9.35 -7.70
N PHE A 21 -4.67 10.12 -8.50
CA PHE A 21 -5.77 9.68 -9.35
C PHE A 21 -5.37 9.27 -10.79
N ALA A 22 -4.10 9.42 -11.19
CA ALA A 22 -3.58 8.95 -12.48
C ALA A 22 -3.01 7.53 -12.43
N TRP A 23 -3.17 6.82 -11.30
CA TRP A 23 -2.96 5.38 -11.32
C TRP A 23 -4.00 4.76 -12.26
N PRO A 24 -3.58 3.98 -13.27
CA PRO A 24 -4.55 3.26 -14.10
C PRO A 24 -5.45 2.42 -13.19
N ARG A 25 -6.76 2.58 -13.35
CA ARG A 25 -7.72 1.63 -12.78
C ARG A 25 -7.70 0.41 -13.66
N PHE A 26 -7.34 -0.72 -13.09
CA PHE A 26 -7.43 -2.02 -13.74
C PHE A 26 -8.23 -2.95 -12.83
N GLU A 27 -8.98 -3.85 -13.44
CA GLU A 27 -9.60 -4.95 -12.71
C GLU A 27 -8.51 -6.00 -12.49
N LEU A 28 -8.36 -6.44 -11.25
CA LEU A 28 -7.44 -7.48 -10.86
C LEU A 28 -8.23 -8.57 -10.16
N ASP A 29 -8.07 -9.81 -10.59
CA ASP A 29 -8.55 -10.96 -9.83
C ASP A 29 -7.60 -11.21 -8.67
N TYR A 30 -8.12 -11.25 -7.45
CA TYR A 30 -7.33 -11.35 -6.23
C TYR A 30 -7.88 -12.39 -5.28
N THR A 31 -6.99 -12.96 -4.48
CA THR A 31 -7.35 -13.78 -3.34
C THR A 31 -7.16 -12.96 -2.06
N VAL A 32 -8.08 -13.13 -1.10
CA VAL A 32 -7.98 -12.55 0.24
C VAL A 32 -7.89 -13.66 1.26
N GLU A 33 -6.85 -13.63 2.08
CA GLU A 33 -6.69 -14.58 3.17
C GLU A 33 -6.31 -13.86 4.47
N PRO A 34 -6.89 -14.25 5.61
CA PRO A 34 -6.46 -13.76 6.91
C PRO A 34 -5.07 -14.30 7.25
N TYR A 35 -4.28 -13.55 8.03
CA TYR A 35 -3.04 -14.07 8.59
C TYR A 35 -3.32 -15.15 9.63
N ASP A 36 -2.49 -16.20 9.62
CA ASP A 36 -2.58 -17.31 10.57
C ASP A 36 -2.41 -16.84 12.03
N ASP A 37 -1.49 -15.89 12.27
CA ASP A 37 -1.20 -15.32 13.59
C ASP A 37 -2.04 -14.08 13.93
N ALA A 38 -2.81 -13.52 12.99
CA ALA A 38 -3.56 -12.28 13.16
C ALA A 38 -4.83 -12.27 12.28
N PRO A 39 -5.99 -12.72 12.81
CA PRO A 39 -7.21 -12.89 12.01
C PRO A 39 -7.82 -11.58 11.53
N ASP A 40 -7.52 -10.46 12.19
CA ASP A 40 -7.96 -9.12 11.80
C ASP A 40 -7.09 -8.51 10.69
N LEU A 41 -5.99 -9.18 10.31
CA LEU A 41 -5.08 -8.74 9.25
C LEU A 41 -5.28 -9.62 8.01
N TYR A 42 -5.54 -8.99 6.88
CA TYR A 42 -5.80 -9.69 5.62
C TYR A 42 -4.72 -9.40 4.59
N THR A 43 -4.29 -10.45 3.90
CA THR A 43 -3.39 -10.39 2.74
C THR A 43 -4.18 -10.42 1.46
N PHE A 44 -3.87 -9.50 0.56
CA PHE A 44 -4.36 -9.42 -0.80
C PHE A 44 -3.22 -9.75 -1.75
N TYR A 45 -3.43 -10.73 -2.63
CA TYR A 45 -2.47 -11.07 -3.68
C TYR A 45 -3.18 -11.42 -4.99
N PRO A 46 -2.54 -11.21 -6.16
CA PRO A 46 -3.14 -11.55 -7.44
C PRO A 46 -3.41 -13.06 -7.54
N HIS A 47 -4.56 -13.45 -8.06
CA HIS A 47 -4.91 -14.87 -8.18
C HIS A 47 -3.98 -15.65 -9.13
N ASP A 48 -3.45 -14.98 -10.16
CA ASP A 48 -2.56 -15.57 -11.16
C ASP A 48 -1.07 -15.52 -10.74
N ALA A 49 -0.76 -14.96 -9.57
CA ALA A 49 0.62 -14.86 -9.11
C ALA A 49 1.14 -16.22 -8.62
N SER A 50 2.36 -16.58 -9.03
CA SER A 50 3.08 -17.73 -8.51
C SER A 50 3.49 -17.52 -7.04
N ASP A 51 3.78 -18.57 -6.28
CA ASP A 51 4.27 -18.46 -4.89
C ASP A 51 5.46 -17.50 -4.73
N GLU A 52 6.39 -17.52 -5.69
CA GLU A 52 7.56 -16.63 -5.72
C GLU A 52 7.17 -15.15 -5.93
N GLU A 53 6.11 -14.92 -6.70
CA GLU A 53 5.60 -13.59 -7.03
C GLU A 53 4.73 -13.02 -5.91
N ILE A 54 3.95 -13.88 -5.24
CA ILE A 54 3.10 -13.53 -4.11
C ILE A 54 3.93 -12.82 -3.04
N ILE A 55 5.17 -13.26 -2.77
CA ILE A 55 6.07 -12.68 -1.75
C ILE A 55 6.42 -11.21 -2.02
N THR A 56 6.29 -10.75 -3.26
CA THR A 56 6.67 -9.37 -3.67
C THR A 56 5.50 -8.50 -4.09
N GLN A 57 4.34 -9.09 -4.37
CA GLN A 57 3.17 -8.42 -4.93
C GLN A 57 1.96 -8.44 -3.98
N TRP A 58 2.17 -8.74 -2.70
CA TRP A 58 1.12 -8.75 -1.68
C TRP A 58 0.96 -7.41 -0.98
N ILE A 59 -0.29 -7.11 -0.62
CA ILE A 59 -0.68 -5.97 0.20
C ILE A 59 -1.35 -6.51 1.45
N SER A 60 -1.02 -5.96 2.61
CA SER A 60 -1.74 -6.25 3.85
C SER A 60 -2.52 -5.06 4.34
N ALA A 61 -3.74 -5.33 4.77
CA ALA A 61 -4.62 -4.34 5.37
C ALA A 61 -5.34 -4.95 6.57
N ASP A 62 -5.55 -4.12 7.57
CA ASP A 62 -6.42 -4.42 8.70
C ASP A 62 -7.89 -4.47 8.23
N GLU A 63 -8.74 -5.28 8.88
CA GLU A 63 -10.15 -5.41 8.54
C GLU A 63 -10.85 -4.05 8.45
N GLU A 64 -10.56 -3.17 9.40
CA GLU A 64 -11.16 -1.83 9.48
C GLU A 64 -10.77 -0.92 8.31
N ALA A 65 -9.68 -1.24 7.60
CA ALA A 65 -9.20 -0.50 6.43
C ALA A 65 -9.80 -1.01 5.11
N ILE A 66 -10.51 -2.15 5.12
CA ILE A 66 -11.15 -2.74 3.94
C ILE A 66 -12.54 -2.14 3.79
N VAL A 67 -12.80 -1.47 2.67
CA VAL A 67 -14.10 -0.83 2.40
C VAL A 67 -14.74 -1.40 1.14
N ASP A 68 -16.03 -1.74 1.24
CA ASP A 68 -16.83 -2.09 0.08
C ASP A 68 -17.26 -0.81 -0.65
N VAL A 69 -16.73 -0.62 -1.85
CA VAL A 69 -17.03 0.57 -2.67
C VAL A 69 -18.47 0.61 -3.18
N THR A 70 -19.18 -0.52 -3.20
CA THR A 70 -20.59 -0.56 -3.62
C THR A 70 -21.57 -0.13 -2.52
N ALA A 71 -21.16 -0.26 -1.27
CA ALA A 71 -21.93 0.14 -0.09
C ALA A 71 -21.99 1.67 0.09
N VAL A 72 -21.08 2.41 -0.54
CA VAL A 72 -20.98 3.88 -0.42
C VAL A 72 -21.79 4.62 -1.52
N ARG A 73 -22.80 3.97 -2.10
CA ARG A 73 -23.58 4.51 -3.22
C ARG A 73 -24.75 5.41 -2.80
#